data_AF-A0A920A187-F1
#
_entry.id   AF-A0A920A187-F1
#
_cell.length_a   1.000
_cell.length_b   1.000
_cell.length_c   1.000
_cell.angle_alpha   90.00
_cell.angle_beta   90.00
_cell.angle_gamma   90.00
#
_symmetry.space_group_name_H-M   'P 1'
#
loop_
_entity.id
_entity.type
_entity.pdbx_description
1 polymer ?
#
loop_
_entity_poly.entity_id
_entity_poly.type
_entity_poly.pdbx_seq_one_letter_code
_entity_poly.pdbx_strand_id
1 'polypeptide(L)'
;MRDNIIKILIMIFLMLTMNVKADDNLETVEIGQKYYEKLLESWNSIFPDKNRNAAGPKFFNFALKQSLAIDDFIEYNKLYCAVSGSLIDPGEVPDLVKIYEEETNKLMCGEYYRCCLPCSCDLMKYAKTRKVKFTFDKTDFELNVLTIKDPCQKDNFPIEVNRNYFCKENKLDKNQVFTVDDDLVIGLLHNAAECTESQLISIASNETTGQFCEFRNNQPIEEVKGGMGDIFIQMAN
;
A
#
# COMPACT_ATOMS: atom_id res chain seq x y z
N MET A 1 37.54 -4.09 -38.04
CA MET A 1 38.26 -4.18 -36.74
C MET A 1 37.62 -3.27 -35.69
N ARG A 2 37.46 -1.96 -35.97
CA ARG A 2 36.77 -0.98 -35.10
C ARG A 2 35.34 -1.40 -34.71
N ASP A 3 34.54 -1.91 -35.64
CA ASP A 3 33.15 -2.29 -35.37
C ASP A 3 33.02 -3.51 -34.46
N ASN A 4 34.00 -4.43 -34.50
CA ASN A 4 34.02 -5.59 -33.59
C ASN A 4 34.41 -5.19 -32.16
N ILE A 5 35.31 -4.19 -32.02
CA ILE A 5 35.69 -3.64 -30.71
C ILE A 5 34.50 -2.90 -30.08
N ILE A 6 33.75 -2.12 -30.87
CA ILE A 6 32.53 -1.43 -30.39
C ILE A 6 31.47 -2.44 -29.92
N LYS A 7 31.24 -3.53 -30.66
CA LYS A 7 30.29 -4.59 -30.24
C LYS A 7 30.70 -5.27 -28.94
N ILE A 8 31.99 -5.54 -28.74
CA ILE A 8 32.51 -6.13 -27.51
C ILE A 8 32.33 -5.17 -26.33
N LEU A 9 32.64 -3.89 -26.51
CA LEU A 9 32.45 -2.87 -25.47
C LEU A 9 30.98 -2.71 -25.08
N ILE A 10 30.05 -2.72 -26.05
CA ILE A 10 28.61 -2.69 -25.79
C ILE A 10 28.17 -3.93 -25.02
N MET A 11 28.67 -5.12 -25.37
CA MET A 11 28.33 -6.36 -24.68
C MET A 11 28.86 -6.39 -23.23
N ILE A 12 30.10 -5.91 -23.01
CA ILE A 12 30.69 -5.77 -21.66
C ILE A 12 29.89 -4.75 -20.84
N PHE A 13 29.52 -3.62 -21.43
CA PHE A 13 28.68 -2.62 -20.77
C PHE A 13 27.31 -3.19 -20.38
N LEU A 14 26.65 -3.93 -21.29
CA LEU A 14 25.40 -4.64 -21.00
C LEU A 14 25.56 -5.62 -19.83
N MET A 15 26.59 -6.48 -19.84
CA MET A 15 26.83 -7.42 -18.74
C MET A 15 27.10 -6.70 -17.41
N LEU A 16 27.89 -5.62 -17.41
CA LEU A 16 28.13 -4.81 -16.21
C LEU A 16 26.82 -4.21 -15.67
N THR A 17 25.96 -3.66 -16.53
CA THR A 17 24.67 -3.10 -16.10
C THR A 17 23.69 -4.15 -15.56
N MET A 18 23.78 -5.40 -16.04
CA MET A 18 22.96 -6.50 -15.51
C MET A 18 23.42 -6.96 -14.12
N ASN A 19 24.73 -7.01 -13.88
CA ASN A 19 25.27 -7.40 -12.58
C ASN A 19 24.92 -6.38 -11.49
N VAL A 20 24.99 -5.07 -11.78
CA VAL A 20 24.61 -4.03 -10.81
C VAL A 20 23.15 -4.15 -10.39
N LYS A 21 22.23 -4.34 -11.35
CA LYS A 21 20.80 -4.52 -11.06
C LYS A 21 20.49 -5.76 -10.22
N ALA A 22 21.27 -6.83 -10.38
CA ALA A 22 21.08 -8.05 -9.60
C ALA A 22 21.51 -7.86 -8.15
N ASP A 23 22.60 -7.11 -7.91
CA ASP A 23 23.12 -6.80 -6.58
C ASP A 23 22.16 -5.88 -5.80
N ASP A 24 21.68 -4.81 -6.44
CA ASP A 24 20.68 -3.90 -5.85
C ASP A 24 19.37 -4.63 -5.49
N ASN A 25 18.91 -5.52 -6.37
CA ASN A 25 17.71 -6.33 -6.11
C ASN A 25 17.92 -7.31 -4.95
N LEU A 26 19.11 -7.91 -4.83
CA LEU A 26 19.43 -8.82 -3.71
C LEU A 26 19.43 -8.06 -2.39
N GLU A 27 20.08 -6.89 -2.34
CA GLU A 27 20.15 -6.04 -1.15
C GLU A 27 18.75 -5.58 -0.70
N THR A 28 17.89 -5.15 -1.63
CA THR A 28 16.51 -4.75 -1.29
C THR A 28 15.67 -5.90 -0.74
N VAL A 29 15.82 -7.13 -1.27
CA VAL A 29 15.13 -8.31 -0.75
C VAL A 29 15.63 -8.68 0.65
N GLU A 30 16.93 -8.60 0.91
CA GLU A 30 17.50 -8.86 2.24
C GLU A 30 17.03 -7.85 3.29
N ILE A 31 16.96 -6.55 2.93
CA ILE A 31 16.42 -5.51 3.80
C ILE A 31 14.92 -5.75 4.05
N GLY A 32 14.15 -6.05 3.01
CA GLY A 32 12.73 -6.38 3.14
C GLY A 32 12.49 -7.58 4.06
N GLN A 33 13.32 -8.63 3.95
CA GLN A 33 13.25 -9.81 4.81
C GLN A 33 13.47 -9.46 6.29
N LYS A 34 14.47 -8.64 6.60
CA LYS A 34 14.71 -8.16 7.96
C LYS A 34 13.49 -7.43 8.54
N TYR A 35 12.82 -6.59 7.75
CA TYR A 35 11.63 -5.87 8.22
C TYR A 35 10.40 -6.76 8.33
N TYR A 36 10.26 -7.75 7.44
CA TYR A 36 9.21 -8.75 7.54
C TYR A 36 9.32 -9.57 8.82
N GLU A 37 10.54 -10.03 9.16
CA GLU A 37 10.81 -10.72 10.43
C GLU A 37 10.46 -9.86 11.65
N LYS A 38 10.83 -8.57 11.62
CA LYS A 38 10.45 -7.65 12.69
C LYS A 38 8.93 -7.48 12.83
N LEU A 39 8.18 -7.48 11.72
CA LEU A 39 6.71 -7.48 11.77
C LEU A 39 6.15 -8.75 12.40
N LEU A 40 6.73 -9.92 12.10
CA LEU A 40 6.35 -11.20 12.71
C LEU A 40 6.66 -11.23 14.21
N GLU A 41 7.85 -10.79 14.62
CA GLU A 41 8.25 -10.72 16.03
C GLU A 41 7.36 -9.75 16.82
N SER A 42 6.95 -8.66 16.18
CA SER A 42 6.09 -7.64 16.77
C SER A 42 4.61 -7.98 16.70
N TRP A 43 4.22 -9.12 16.08
CA TRP A 43 2.84 -9.45 15.75
C TRP A 43 1.90 -9.35 16.95
N ASN A 44 2.27 -9.98 18.08
CA ASN A 44 1.44 -9.97 19.29
C ASN A 44 1.39 -8.58 19.96
N SER A 45 2.37 -7.71 19.70
CA SER A 45 2.32 -6.33 20.17
C SER A 45 1.42 -5.46 19.29
N ILE A 46 1.40 -5.72 17.98
CA ILE A 46 0.56 -4.99 17.04
C ILE A 46 -0.90 -5.46 17.19
N PHE A 47 -1.11 -6.78 17.27
CA PHE A 47 -2.41 -7.46 17.39
C PHE A 47 -2.45 -8.41 18.61
N PRO A 48 -2.67 -7.91 19.84
CA PRO A 48 -2.76 -8.75 21.04
C PRO A 48 -3.80 -9.88 20.97
N ASP A 49 -4.90 -9.66 20.25
CA ASP A 49 -5.96 -10.66 20.02
C ASP A 49 -5.76 -11.48 18.73
N LYS A 50 -4.65 -11.25 18.02
CA LYS A 50 -4.30 -11.84 16.71
C LYS A 50 -5.24 -11.44 15.56
N ASN A 51 -6.16 -10.50 15.77
CA ASN A 51 -7.08 -10.03 14.75
C ASN A 51 -6.46 -8.92 13.91
N ARG A 52 -6.13 -9.25 12.67
CA ARG A 52 -5.50 -8.34 11.70
C ARG A 52 -6.48 -7.78 10.65
N ASN A 53 -7.77 -8.13 10.72
CA ASN A 53 -8.73 -7.79 9.68
C ASN A 53 -8.82 -6.27 9.49
N ALA A 54 -8.64 -5.83 8.24
CA ALA A 54 -8.64 -4.42 7.85
C ALA A 54 -7.64 -3.54 8.62
N ALA A 55 -6.59 -4.15 9.19
CA ALA A 55 -5.68 -3.48 10.11
C ALA A 55 -4.38 -2.98 9.47
N GLY A 56 -4.39 -2.69 8.16
CA GLY A 56 -3.35 -1.90 7.50
C GLY A 56 -2.97 -0.61 8.26
N PRO A 57 -3.93 0.17 8.80
CA PRO A 57 -3.64 1.35 9.63
C PRO A 57 -2.73 1.09 10.85
N LYS A 58 -2.81 -0.10 11.45
CA LYS A 58 -1.98 -0.48 12.59
C LYS A 58 -0.53 -0.71 12.18
N PHE A 59 -0.32 -1.35 11.02
CA PHE A 59 1.01 -1.49 10.45
C PHE A 59 1.60 -0.15 10.02
N PHE A 60 0.82 0.72 9.38
CA PHE A 60 1.27 2.07 9.03
C PHE A 60 1.78 2.84 10.26
N ASN A 61 0.97 2.88 11.31
CA ASN A 61 1.33 3.54 12.57
C ASN A 61 2.52 2.87 13.27
N PHE A 62 2.64 1.55 13.18
CA PHE A 62 3.81 0.82 13.69
C PHE A 62 5.07 1.23 12.92
N ALA A 63 5.06 1.16 11.59
CA ALA A 63 6.17 1.54 10.73
C ALA A 63 6.63 2.97 11.01
N LEU A 64 5.70 3.92 11.11
CA LEU A 64 5.99 5.32 11.42
C LEU A 64 6.72 5.50 12.76
N LYS A 65 6.44 4.65 13.76
CA LYS A 65 7.10 4.68 15.08
C LYS A 65 8.46 3.97 15.10
N GLN A 66 8.73 3.10 14.13
CA GLN A 66 9.97 2.31 14.06
C GLN A 66 11.03 2.95 13.16
N SER A 67 10.61 3.66 12.12
CA SER A 67 11.50 4.16 11.08
C SER A 67 12.15 5.47 11.48
N LEU A 68 13.48 5.50 11.41
CA LEU A 68 14.29 6.72 11.57
C LEU A 68 14.65 7.31 10.20
N ALA A 69 14.90 6.43 9.22
CA ALA A 69 15.14 6.79 7.82
C ALA A 69 13.90 6.57 6.95
N ILE A 70 13.81 7.35 5.87
CA ILE A 70 12.69 7.29 4.91
C ILE A 70 12.65 5.95 4.17
N ASP A 71 13.80 5.39 3.77
CA ASP A 71 13.84 4.16 3.00
C ASP A 71 13.30 2.97 3.81
N ASP A 72 13.61 2.93 5.11
CA ASP A 72 13.04 1.95 6.03
C ASP A 72 11.50 2.07 6.10
N PHE A 73 11.00 3.31 6.18
CA PHE A 73 9.56 3.57 6.22
C PHE A 73 8.88 3.12 4.92
N ILE A 74 9.45 3.44 3.77
CA ILE A 74 8.94 3.01 2.47
C ILE A 74 8.93 1.48 2.40
N GLU A 75 10.00 0.81 2.83
CA GLU A 75 10.11 -0.65 2.78
C GLU A 75 9.09 -1.35 3.68
N TYR A 76 8.89 -0.91 4.93
CA TYR A 76 7.80 -1.44 5.77
C TYR A 76 6.43 -1.35 5.09
N ASN A 77 6.19 -0.25 4.38
CA ASN A 77 4.92 -0.01 3.69
C ASN A 77 4.72 -0.84 2.40
N LYS A 78 5.66 -1.72 2.06
CA LYS A 78 5.49 -2.75 1.02
C LYS A 78 5.08 -4.11 1.59
N LEU A 79 5.33 -4.34 2.89
CA LEU A 79 5.28 -5.66 3.53
C LEU A 79 3.93 -5.98 4.18
N TYR A 80 2.91 -5.14 3.98
CA TYR A 80 1.55 -5.41 4.44
C TYR A 80 0.51 -4.85 3.47
N CYS A 81 -0.63 -5.51 3.42
CA CYS A 81 -1.77 -5.08 2.63
C CYS A 81 -2.58 -4.04 3.40
N ALA A 82 -2.70 -2.83 2.86
CA ALA A 82 -3.48 -1.73 3.44
C ALA A 82 -4.96 -2.08 3.62
N VAL A 83 -5.50 -2.90 2.71
CA VAL A 83 -6.91 -3.33 2.71
C VAL A 83 -7.18 -4.42 3.75
N SER A 84 -6.36 -5.48 3.80
CA SER A 84 -6.69 -6.67 4.60
C SER A 84 -5.97 -6.76 5.94
N GLY A 85 -4.83 -6.09 6.09
CA GLY A 85 -3.90 -6.28 7.22
C GLY A 85 -3.14 -7.61 7.17
N SER A 86 -3.01 -8.24 6.00
CA SER A 86 -2.14 -9.41 5.80
C SER A 86 -0.71 -8.96 5.47
N LEU A 87 0.29 -9.75 5.87
CA LEU A 87 1.67 -9.53 5.42
C LEU A 87 1.81 -9.86 3.94
N ILE A 88 2.81 -9.23 3.34
CA ILE A 88 3.20 -9.39 1.94
C ILE A 88 4.68 -9.76 1.94
N ASP A 89 5.02 -10.79 1.17
CA ASP A 89 6.38 -11.29 1.14
C ASP A 89 7.33 -10.23 0.54
N PRO A 90 8.59 -10.16 1.00
CA PRO A 90 9.56 -9.21 0.46
C PRO A 90 9.79 -9.40 -1.04
N GLY A 91 9.92 -8.30 -1.77
CA GLY A 91 10.19 -8.32 -3.22
C GLY A 91 9.00 -8.64 -4.11
N GLU A 92 7.78 -8.70 -3.54
CA GLU A 92 6.55 -8.84 -4.33
C GLU A 92 6.38 -7.71 -5.35
N VAL A 93 5.75 -8.03 -6.48
CA VAL A 93 5.54 -7.06 -7.57
C VAL A 93 4.24 -6.29 -7.29
N PRO A 94 4.27 -4.96 -7.23
CA PRO A 94 3.06 -4.18 -6.99
C PRO A 94 2.15 -4.17 -8.22
N ASP A 95 0.86 -3.97 -7.99
CA ASP A 95 -0.06 -3.59 -9.05
C ASP A 95 0.05 -2.08 -9.33
N LEU A 96 -0.01 -1.69 -10.60
CA LEU A 96 -0.27 -0.31 -10.98
C LEU A 96 -1.75 -0.01 -10.78
N VAL A 97 -2.08 0.94 -9.91
CA VAL A 97 -3.45 1.33 -9.55
C VAL A 97 -3.71 2.81 -9.82
N LYS A 98 -4.99 3.19 -9.92
CA LYS A 98 -5.45 4.58 -10.02
C LYS A 98 -6.34 4.93 -8.84
N ILE A 99 -6.05 6.04 -8.17
CA ILE A 99 -6.75 6.51 -6.98
C ILE A 99 -7.09 7.99 -7.16
N TYR A 100 -8.28 8.41 -6.74
CA TYR A 100 -8.62 9.83 -6.74
C TYR A 100 -7.92 10.55 -5.58
N GLU A 101 -7.31 11.68 -5.87
CA GLU A 101 -6.76 12.59 -4.87
C GLU A 101 -7.90 13.37 -4.18
N GLU A 102 -7.85 13.47 -2.85
CA GLU A 102 -8.99 13.95 -2.05
C GLU A 102 -9.38 15.41 -2.34
N GLU A 103 -8.41 16.31 -2.54
CA GLU A 103 -8.66 17.76 -2.58
C GLU A 103 -9.02 18.26 -3.98
N THR A 104 -8.33 17.72 -5.00
CA THR A 104 -8.41 18.14 -6.39
C THR A 104 -9.26 17.19 -7.23
N ASN A 105 -9.59 16.01 -6.71
CA ASN A 105 -10.27 14.93 -7.43
C ASN A 105 -9.55 14.50 -8.72
N LYS A 106 -8.24 14.77 -8.82
CA LYS A 106 -7.38 14.28 -9.90
C LYS A 106 -7.11 12.79 -9.73
N LEU A 107 -6.91 12.09 -10.85
CA LEU A 107 -6.46 10.70 -10.82
C LEU A 107 -4.95 10.64 -10.63
N MET A 108 -4.55 9.95 -9.56
CA MET A 108 -3.16 9.64 -9.24
C MET A 108 -2.91 8.17 -9.53
N CYS A 109 -1.83 7.89 -10.26
CA CYS A 109 -1.39 6.55 -10.56
C CYS A 109 -0.14 6.26 -9.73
N GLY A 110 -0.10 5.06 -9.15
CA GLY A 110 1.01 4.61 -8.34
C GLY A 110 0.98 3.11 -8.13
N GLU A 111 1.97 2.64 -7.39
CA GLU A 111 2.20 1.24 -7.10
C GLU A 111 1.55 0.86 -5.77
N TYR A 112 0.82 -0.25 -5.79
CA TYR A 112 0.19 -0.82 -4.61
C TYR A 112 0.59 -2.28 -4.43
N TYR A 113 1.17 -2.57 -3.26
CA TYR A 113 1.50 -3.92 -2.84
C TYR A 113 0.26 -4.56 -2.21
N ARG A 114 -0.27 -5.59 -2.86
CA ARG A 114 -1.45 -6.35 -2.39
C ARG A 114 -1.06 -7.73 -1.91
N CYS A 115 -1.83 -8.28 -0.96
CA CYS A 115 -1.70 -9.68 -0.56
C CYS A 115 -2.48 -10.65 -1.47
N CYS A 116 -3.63 -10.22 -2.00
CA CYS A 116 -4.52 -11.06 -2.81
C CYS A 116 -5.57 -10.23 -3.54
N LEU A 117 -6.24 -10.84 -4.52
CA LEU A 117 -7.50 -10.29 -5.06
C LEU A 117 -8.61 -10.44 -4.01
N PRO A 118 -9.54 -9.47 -3.88
CA PRO A 118 -9.73 -8.28 -4.72
C PRO A 118 -9.11 -6.97 -4.19
N CYS A 119 -8.07 -7.01 -3.35
CA CYS A 119 -7.62 -5.84 -2.59
C CYS A 119 -7.31 -4.60 -3.44
N SER A 120 -6.68 -4.74 -4.61
CA SER A 120 -6.40 -3.60 -5.49
C SER A 120 -7.69 -2.93 -5.99
N CYS A 121 -8.73 -3.72 -6.26
CA CYS A 121 -10.02 -3.22 -6.73
C CYS A 121 -10.75 -2.43 -5.65
N ASP A 122 -10.79 -3.00 -4.44
CA ASP A 122 -11.44 -2.36 -3.29
C ASP A 122 -10.70 -1.06 -2.91
N LEU A 123 -9.36 -1.07 -2.96
CA LEU A 123 -8.56 0.13 -2.79
C LEU A 123 -8.92 1.19 -3.84
N MET A 124 -8.95 0.81 -5.12
CA MET A 124 -9.25 1.72 -6.24
C MET A 124 -10.63 2.37 -6.15
N LYS A 125 -11.61 1.71 -5.52
CA LYS A 125 -12.98 2.20 -5.39
C LYS A 125 -13.19 3.03 -4.12
N TYR A 126 -12.68 2.59 -2.98
CA TYR A 126 -13.08 3.11 -1.68
C TYR A 126 -12.00 3.95 -0.98
N ALA A 127 -10.74 3.86 -1.40
CA ALA A 127 -9.69 4.70 -0.86
C ALA A 127 -9.50 5.99 -1.66
N LYS A 128 -8.92 6.97 -0.98
CA LYS A 128 -8.47 8.25 -1.55
C LYS A 128 -6.99 8.41 -1.27
N THR A 129 -6.31 9.23 -2.05
CA THR A 129 -4.90 9.53 -1.82
C THR A 129 -4.69 11.01 -1.54
N ARG A 130 -3.64 11.33 -0.80
CA ARG A 130 -3.21 12.72 -0.61
C ARG A 130 -1.75 12.80 -0.21
N LYS A 131 -1.12 13.94 -0.49
CA LYS A 131 0.27 14.20 -0.10
C LYS A 131 0.34 14.62 1.35
N VAL A 132 1.25 14.00 2.10
CA VAL A 132 1.49 14.28 3.51
C VAL A 132 2.99 14.42 3.72
N LYS A 133 3.35 15.42 4.50
CA LYS A 133 4.73 15.73 4.85
C LYS A 133 5.15 14.96 6.10
N PHE A 134 6.21 14.17 5.98
CA PHE A 134 6.81 13.42 7.08
C PHE A 134 8.26 13.87 7.28
N THR A 135 8.70 13.95 8.54
CA THR A 135 10.08 14.32 8.86
C THR A 135 10.85 13.07 9.30
N PHE A 136 11.90 12.73 8.55
CA PHE A 136 12.84 11.65 8.86
C PHE A 136 14.25 12.23 8.94
N ASP A 137 15.00 11.96 10.02
CA ASP A 137 16.34 12.52 10.26
C ASP A 137 16.47 14.03 9.97
N LYS A 138 15.46 14.80 10.42
CA LYS A 138 15.35 16.27 10.23
C LYS A 138 15.18 16.73 8.77
N THR A 139 14.94 15.80 7.86
CA THR A 139 14.62 16.07 6.47
C THR A 139 13.15 15.78 6.23
N ASP A 140 12.50 16.69 5.52
CA ASP A 140 11.08 16.55 5.21
C ASP A 140 10.88 15.88 3.85
N PHE A 141 10.00 14.88 3.82
CA PHE A 141 9.62 14.14 2.63
C PHE A 141 8.11 14.21 2.44
N GLU A 142 7.67 14.39 1.19
CA GLU A 142 6.26 14.33 0.82
C GLU A 142 5.92 12.94 0.27
N LEU A 143 4.98 12.25 0.92
CA LEU A 143 4.53 10.92 0.53
C LEU A 143 3.04 10.94 0.24
N ASN A 144 2.60 10.14 -0.74
CA ASN A 144 1.19 9.94 -1.01
C ASN A 144 0.66 8.83 -0.12
N VAL A 145 -0.20 9.19 0.83
CA VAL A 145 -0.84 8.23 1.74
C VAL A 145 -2.19 7.80 1.19
N LEU A 146 -2.55 6.55 1.42
CA LEU A 146 -3.88 6.01 1.17
C LEU A 146 -4.77 6.25 2.39
N THR A 147 -5.99 6.73 2.17
CA THR A 147 -6.92 7.15 3.21
C THR A 147 -8.32 6.60 2.99
N ILE A 148 -9.05 6.40 4.08
CA ILE A 148 -10.50 6.19 4.11
C ILE A 148 -11.12 7.10 5.18
N LYS A 149 -12.42 7.40 5.07
CA LYS A 149 -13.14 8.21 6.06
C LYS A 149 -13.19 7.53 7.43
N ASP A 150 -13.35 8.32 8.49
CA ASP A 150 -13.51 7.82 9.87
C ASP A 150 -14.64 6.78 9.96
N PRO A 151 -14.34 5.49 10.21
CA PRO A 151 -15.36 4.45 10.31
C PRO A 151 -16.04 4.41 11.68
N CYS A 152 -15.55 5.15 12.69
CA CYS A 152 -15.95 4.97 14.08
C CYS A 152 -17.38 5.41 14.39
N GLN A 153 -18.00 6.23 13.55
CA GLN A 153 -19.40 6.64 13.69
C GLN A 153 -20.38 5.75 12.91
N LYS A 154 -19.90 4.75 12.19
CA LYS A 154 -20.76 3.86 11.41
C LYS A 154 -21.56 2.94 12.33
N ASP A 155 -22.86 2.90 12.12
CA ASP A 155 -23.76 1.98 12.81
C ASP A 155 -23.48 0.51 12.43
N ASN A 156 -22.99 0.29 11.21
CA ASN A 156 -22.68 -1.02 10.64
C ASN A 156 -21.17 -1.32 10.63
N PHE A 157 -20.45 -0.96 11.70
CA PHE A 157 -19.04 -1.32 11.83
C PHE A 157 -18.86 -2.86 11.77
N PRO A 158 -17.96 -3.40 10.92
CA PRO A 158 -17.85 -4.84 10.71
C PRO A 158 -17.45 -5.57 11.99
N ILE A 159 -18.21 -6.59 12.36
CA ILE A 159 -18.02 -7.34 13.62
C ILE A 159 -16.71 -8.14 13.64
N GLU A 160 -16.19 -8.48 12.47
CA GLU A 160 -14.93 -9.20 12.28
C GLU A 160 -13.70 -8.32 12.55
N VAL A 161 -13.86 -7.01 12.65
CA VAL A 161 -12.78 -6.07 12.91
C VAL A 161 -12.76 -5.70 14.40
N ASN A 162 -11.57 -5.75 15.01
CA ASN A 162 -11.42 -5.22 16.34
C ASN A 162 -11.51 -3.68 16.32
N ARG A 163 -12.71 -3.17 16.62
CA ARG A 163 -13.02 -1.74 16.64
C ARG A 163 -12.07 -0.92 17.53
N ASN A 164 -11.57 -1.50 18.63
CA ASN A 164 -10.67 -0.79 19.55
C ASN A 164 -9.27 -0.54 18.96
N TYR A 165 -8.93 -1.13 17.82
CA TYR A 165 -7.70 -0.80 17.10
C TYR A 165 -7.78 0.50 16.32
N PHE A 166 -8.98 1.00 16.06
CA PHE A 166 -9.19 2.19 15.26
C PHE A 166 -9.89 3.28 16.06
N CYS A 167 -10.79 2.88 16.97
CA CYS A 167 -11.73 3.79 17.60
C CYS A 167 -11.56 3.83 19.11
N LYS A 168 -11.61 5.05 19.66
CA LYS A 168 -11.88 5.31 21.07
C LYS A 168 -13.19 6.06 21.14
N GLU A 169 -14.20 5.43 21.75
CA GLU A 169 -15.59 5.89 21.67
C GLU A 169 -16.02 5.97 20.19
N ASN A 170 -16.48 7.12 19.70
CA ASN A 170 -16.99 7.31 18.34
C ASN A 170 -16.04 8.13 17.44
N LYS A 171 -14.73 8.06 17.72
CA LYS A 171 -13.70 8.76 16.95
C LYS A 171 -12.44 7.91 16.81
N LEU A 172 -11.63 8.21 15.80
CA LEU A 172 -10.31 7.60 15.62
C LEU A 172 -9.40 7.76 16.85
N ASP A 173 -8.82 6.66 17.32
CA ASP A 173 -7.80 6.65 18.38
C ASP A 173 -6.41 6.94 17.81
N LYS A 174 -6.00 8.21 17.88
CA LYS A 174 -4.70 8.68 17.38
C LYS A 174 -3.48 8.03 18.07
N ASN A 175 -3.67 7.27 19.15
CA ASN A 175 -2.59 6.47 19.73
C ASN A 175 -2.37 5.16 18.97
N GLN A 176 -3.44 4.59 18.40
CA GLN A 176 -3.46 3.31 17.72
C GLN A 176 -3.25 3.44 16.21
N VAL A 177 -3.71 4.53 15.61
CA VAL A 177 -3.66 4.78 14.16
C VAL A 177 -3.15 6.18 13.84
N PHE A 178 -2.72 6.36 12.58
CA PHE A 178 -2.34 7.67 12.05
C PHE A 178 -3.51 8.28 11.25
N THR A 179 -3.70 9.59 11.36
CA THR A 179 -4.85 10.29 10.77
C THR A 179 -4.42 11.60 10.12
N VAL A 180 -5.06 11.99 9.03
CA VAL A 180 -4.85 13.29 8.36
C VAL A 180 -6.20 13.90 8.02
N ASP A 181 -6.47 15.10 8.52
CA ASP A 181 -7.79 15.77 8.47
C ASP A 181 -8.96 14.86 8.86
N ASP A 182 -8.77 14.12 9.95
CA ASP A 182 -9.71 13.14 10.51
C ASP A 182 -10.00 11.92 9.60
N ASP A 183 -9.33 11.79 8.46
CA ASP A 183 -9.32 10.56 7.67
C ASP A 183 -8.27 9.58 8.21
N LEU A 184 -8.60 8.29 8.14
CA LEU A 184 -7.77 7.18 8.57
C LEU A 184 -6.74 6.84 7.49
N VAL A 185 -5.45 6.88 7.82
CA VAL A 185 -4.39 6.45 6.92
C VAL A 185 -4.23 4.93 6.99
N ILE A 186 -4.29 4.27 5.83
CA ILE A 186 -4.28 2.80 5.72
C ILE A 186 -2.97 2.24 5.12
N GLY A 187 -2.19 3.07 4.43
CA GLY A 187 -0.97 2.65 3.71
C GLY A 187 -0.35 3.78 2.88
N LEU A 188 0.66 3.44 2.07
CA LEU A 188 1.24 4.33 1.06
C LEU A 188 0.78 3.95 -0.34
N LEU A 189 0.58 4.97 -1.18
CA LEU A 189 0.56 4.81 -2.63
C LEU A 189 1.98 5.09 -3.13
N HIS A 190 2.70 4.03 -3.47
CA HIS A 190 4.12 4.14 -3.83
C HIS A 190 4.27 4.78 -5.21
N ASN A 191 5.36 5.53 -5.41
CA ASN A 191 5.70 6.14 -6.70
C ASN A 191 4.55 6.93 -7.35
N ALA A 192 3.70 7.56 -6.55
CA ALA A 192 2.47 8.17 -7.05
C ALA A 192 2.71 9.51 -7.76
N ALA A 193 2.09 9.66 -8.93
CA ALA A 193 2.06 10.89 -9.72
C ALA A 193 0.70 11.03 -10.39
N GLU A 194 0.41 12.21 -10.97
CA GLU A 194 -0.78 12.39 -11.79
C GLU A 194 -0.74 11.39 -12.95
N CYS A 195 -1.84 10.67 -13.17
CA CYS A 195 -1.89 9.60 -14.16
C CYS A 195 -1.60 10.12 -15.58
N THR A 196 -0.73 9.40 -16.31
CA THR A 196 -0.60 9.59 -17.76
C THR A 196 -1.64 8.78 -18.52
N GLU A 197 -1.91 9.15 -19.77
CA GLU A 197 -2.80 8.37 -20.65
C GLU A 197 -2.31 6.93 -20.82
N SER A 198 -0.99 6.71 -20.94
CA SER A 198 -0.45 5.35 -21.10
C SER A 198 -0.65 4.50 -19.85
N GLN A 199 -0.55 5.08 -18.65
CA GLN A 199 -0.84 4.38 -17.40
C GLN A 199 -2.32 4.02 -17.31
N LEU A 200 -3.22 4.94 -17.67
CA LEU A 200 -4.65 4.66 -17.67
C LEU A 200 -5.03 3.53 -18.63
N ILE A 201 -4.44 3.52 -19.83
CA ILE A 201 -4.61 2.43 -20.80
C ILE A 201 -4.05 1.12 -20.23
N SER A 202 -2.86 1.14 -19.65
CA SER A 202 -2.23 -0.05 -19.05
C SER A 202 -3.09 -0.63 -17.94
N ILE A 203 -3.62 0.20 -17.04
CA ILE A 203 -4.53 -0.22 -15.96
C ILE A 203 -5.80 -0.82 -16.56
N ALA A 204 -6.44 -0.15 -17.52
CA ALA A 204 -7.69 -0.63 -18.12
C ALA A 204 -7.51 -1.97 -18.87
N SER A 205 -6.35 -2.18 -19.49
CA SER A 205 -6.02 -3.42 -20.21
C SER A 205 -5.54 -4.57 -19.32
N ASN A 206 -5.24 -4.30 -18.04
CA ASN A 206 -4.73 -5.31 -17.12
C ASN A 206 -5.86 -6.26 -16.69
N GLU A 207 -5.59 -7.57 -16.65
CA GLU A 207 -6.58 -8.58 -16.25
C GLU A 207 -7.12 -8.34 -14.84
N THR A 208 -6.24 -7.92 -13.92
CA THR A 208 -6.56 -7.62 -12.53
C THR A 208 -7.13 -6.21 -12.38
N THR A 209 -6.31 -5.16 -12.61
CA THR A 209 -6.69 -3.77 -12.28
C THR A 209 -7.65 -3.13 -13.29
N GLY A 210 -7.83 -3.78 -14.45
CA GLY A 210 -8.81 -3.44 -15.47
C GLY A 210 -10.06 -4.31 -15.35
N GLN A 211 -10.09 -5.42 -16.11
CA GLN A 211 -11.29 -6.23 -16.30
C GLN A 211 -11.89 -6.76 -14.99
N PHE A 212 -11.08 -7.38 -14.13
CA PHE A 212 -11.56 -7.93 -12.87
C PHE A 212 -12.04 -6.84 -11.91
N CYS A 213 -11.28 -5.75 -11.76
CA CYS A 213 -11.70 -4.64 -10.91
C CYS A 213 -12.94 -3.92 -11.44
N GLU A 214 -13.08 -3.75 -12.76
CA GLU A 214 -14.30 -3.19 -13.35
C GLU A 214 -15.51 -4.07 -13.04
N PHE A 215 -15.40 -5.38 -13.22
CA PHE A 215 -16.46 -6.31 -12.83
C PHE A 215 -16.79 -6.20 -11.33
N ARG A 216 -15.79 -6.31 -10.47
CA ARG A 216 -15.94 -6.32 -9.00
C ARG A 216 -16.48 -5.01 -8.44
N ASN A 217 -16.06 -3.87 -9.00
CA ASN A 217 -16.44 -2.55 -8.52
C ASN A 217 -17.82 -2.10 -9.01
N ASN A 218 -18.37 -2.76 -10.04
CA ASN A 218 -19.73 -2.52 -10.53
C ASN A 218 -20.80 -3.41 -9.84
N GLN A 219 -20.41 -4.34 -8.97
CA GLN A 219 -21.36 -5.14 -8.21
C GLN A 219 -22.01 -4.33 -7.07
N PRO A 220 -23.32 -4.54 -6.78
CA PRO A 220 -23.97 -4.03 -5.58
C PRO A 220 -23.26 -4.51 -4.31
N ILE A 221 -23.18 -3.67 -3.27
CA ILE A 221 -22.43 -3.97 -2.04
C ILE A 221 -22.95 -5.25 -1.37
N GLU A 222 -24.25 -5.54 -1.48
CA GLU A 222 -24.88 -6.75 -0.92
C GLU A 222 -24.50 -8.04 -1.68
N GLU A 223 -24.06 -7.90 -2.93
CA GLU A 223 -23.67 -9.01 -3.80
C GLU A 223 -22.16 -9.26 -3.83
N VAL A 224 -21.39 -8.30 -3.30
CA VAL A 224 -19.95 -8.40 -3.16
C VAL A 224 -19.60 -9.57 -2.24
N LYS A 225 -18.83 -10.52 -2.79
CA LYS A 225 -18.27 -11.67 -2.06
C LYS A 225 -16.79 -11.81 -2.40
N GLY A 226 -15.93 -11.93 -1.39
CA GLY A 226 -14.49 -11.91 -1.61
C GLY A 226 -13.60 -12.01 -0.37
N GLY A 227 -14.15 -12.14 0.83
CA GLY A 227 -13.35 -12.35 2.06
C GLY A 227 -12.95 -11.03 2.73
N MET A 228 -11.67 -10.85 3.06
CA MET A 228 -11.22 -9.65 3.82
C MET A 228 -11.45 -8.32 3.08
N GLY A 229 -11.58 -8.35 1.75
CA GLY A 229 -11.99 -7.18 0.96
C GLY A 229 -13.39 -6.68 1.35
N ASP A 230 -14.33 -7.59 1.61
CA ASP A 230 -15.71 -7.23 1.97
C ASP A 230 -15.77 -6.54 3.35
N ILE A 231 -14.94 -7.03 4.28
CA ILE A 231 -14.75 -6.42 5.60
C ILE A 231 -14.20 -4.99 5.45
N PHE A 232 -13.21 -4.80 4.57
CA PHE A 232 -12.66 -3.49 4.28
C PHE A 232 -13.69 -2.55 3.65
N ILE A 233 -14.53 -3.04 2.73
CA ILE A 233 -15.60 -2.23 2.14
C ILE A 233 -16.55 -1.71 3.22
N GLN A 234 -16.97 -2.57 4.16
CA GLN A 234 -17.82 -2.14 5.27
C GLN A 234 -17.14 -1.08 6.15
N MET A 235 -15.82 -1.17 6.34
CA MET A 235 -15.06 -0.12 7.00
C MET A 235 -14.97 1.16 6.18
N ALA A 236 -14.74 1.08 4.87
CA ALA A 236 -14.39 2.22 4.04
C ALA A 236 -15.61 2.98 3.48
N ASN A 237 -16.74 2.29 3.24
CA ASN A 237 -17.96 2.83 2.63
C ASN A 237 -19.01 3.28 3.64
#